data_AF-V5H4I6-F1
#
_entry.id   AF-V5H4I6-F1
#
_cell.length_a   1.000
_cell.length_b   1.000
_cell.length_c   1.000
_cell.angle_alpha   90.00
_cell.angle_beta   90.00
_cell.angle_gamma   90.00
#
_symmetry.space_group_name_H-M   'P 1'
#
loop_
_entity.id
_entity.type
_entity.pdbx_description
1 polymer ?
#
loop_
_entity_poly.entity_id
_entity_poly.type
_entity_poly.pdbx_seq_one_letter_code
_entity_poly.pdbx_strand_id
1 'polypeptide(L)'
;MSIRKGRALVLRILPILGRRHGVSTLATVLRHLSLLQRKDRLDGILRGGLRSVFLVASHASLSDLVQLAASLMMNPVPSLANPFAVRVTCSLIERAEQIFLEEGDSVSNEEQRKWTKLLSEMADHLWLLVTSPEGQVDEEALNSLPLLTRERHCLSSHLRRFALTPNLAEALSRSPQEQQHHQQQLQQQQQQHNGFGDIGVAALG
;
A
#
# COMPACT_ATOMS: atom_id res chain seq x y z
N MET A 1 -18.07 17.82 4.65
CA MET A 1 -18.32 16.42 4.18
C MET A 1 -19.27 15.65 5.11
N SER A 2 -20.46 16.18 5.42
CA SER A 2 -21.37 15.58 6.42
C SER A 2 -22.48 14.73 5.80
N ILE A 3 -22.84 15.02 4.56
CA ILE A 3 -24.02 14.47 3.87
C ILE A 3 -23.59 13.34 2.93
N ARG A 4 -24.26 12.18 3.00
CA ARG A 4 -24.00 10.98 2.17
C ARG A 4 -23.95 11.30 0.66
N LYS A 5 -24.99 11.96 0.15
CA LYS A 5 -25.08 12.38 -1.26
C LYS A 5 -23.94 13.34 -1.67
N GLY A 6 -23.54 14.24 -0.76
CA GLY A 6 -22.43 15.16 -0.99
C GLY A 6 -21.06 14.47 -1.10
N ARG A 7 -20.79 13.45 -0.28
CA ARG A 7 -19.56 12.66 -0.37
C ARG A 7 -19.45 11.90 -1.70
N ALA A 8 -20.54 11.22 -2.08
CA ALA A 8 -20.61 10.49 -3.34
C ALA A 8 -20.48 11.42 -4.55
N LEU A 9 -21.09 12.61 -4.48
CA LEU A 9 -20.97 13.61 -5.53
C LEU A 9 -19.52 14.07 -5.68
N VAL A 10 -18.83 14.43 -4.59
CA VAL A 10 -17.45 14.93 -4.68
C VAL A 10 -16.52 13.89 -5.30
N LEU A 11 -16.61 12.62 -4.89
CA LEU A 11 -15.80 11.56 -5.50
C LEU A 11 -16.15 11.35 -6.98
N ARG A 12 -17.41 11.52 -7.37
CA ARG A 12 -17.84 11.38 -8.77
C ARG A 12 -17.40 12.55 -9.66
N ILE A 13 -17.37 13.77 -9.13
CA ILE A 13 -16.96 14.95 -9.91
C ILE A 13 -15.44 15.11 -9.99
N LEU A 14 -14.66 14.45 -9.12
CA LEU A 14 -13.19 14.55 -9.10
C LEU A 14 -12.54 14.52 -10.51
N PRO A 15 -12.92 13.62 -11.43
CA PRO A 15 -12.30 13.58 -12.75
C PRO A 15 -12.81 14.63 -13.74
N ILE A 16 -13.95 15.24 -13.43
CA ILE A 16 -14.56 16.33 -14.20
C ILE A 16 -13.89 17.67 -13.84
N LEU A 17 -13.37 17.77 -12.62
CA LEU A 17 -12.61 18.94 -12.18
C LEU A 17 -11.30 19.04 -12.99
N GLY A 18 -10.92 20.26 -13.39
CA GLY A 18 -9.62 20.49 -14.00
C GLY A 18 -8.47 20.00 -13.10
N ARG A 19 -7.35 19.57 -13.68
CA ARG A 19 -6.27 18.85 -12.97
C ARG A 19 -5.91 19.42 -11.60
N ARG A 20 -5.59 20.72 -11.52
CA ARG A 20 -5.25 21.40 -10.25
C ARG A 20 -6.35 21.32 -9.20
N HIS A 21 -7.61 21.49 -9.61
CA HIS A 21 -8.76 21.39 -8.72
C HIS A 21 -9.05 19.95 -8.31
N GLY A 22 -8.86 18.98 -9.22
CA GLY A 22 -8.96 17.55 -8.92
C GLY A 22 -7.97 17.12 -7.84
N VAL A 23 -6.70 17.47 -7.99
CA VAL A 23 -5.63 17.16 -7.01
C VAL A 23 -5.91 17.84 -5.67
N SER A 24 -6.22 19.14 -5.65
CA SER A 24 -6.51 19.87 -4.42
C SER A 24 -7.74 19.31 -3.66
N THR A 25 -8.78 18.93 -4.41
CA THR A 25 -9.98 18.32 -3.84
C THR A 25 -9.67 16.94 -3.28
N LEU A 26 -8.90 16.12 -4.02
CA LEU A 26 -8.47 14.81 -3.57
C LEU A 26 -7.59 14.92 -2.32
N ALA A 27 -6.62 15.84 -2.29
CA ALA A 27 -5.79 16.10 -1.11
C ALA A 27 -6.65 16.43 0.13
N THR A 28 -7.69 17.25 -0.05
CA THR A 28 -8.64 17.57 1.02
C THR A 28 -9.43 16.35 1.49
N VAL A 29 -9.87 15.49 0.56
CA VAL A 29 -10.53 14.22 0.88
C VAL A 29 -9.58 13.31 1.68
N LEU A 30 -8.34 13.16 1.23
CA LEU A 30 -7.34 12.32 1.90
C LEU A 30 -7.00 12.84 3.29
N ARG A 31 -6.85 14.16 3.48
CA ARG A 31 -6.60 14.76 4.80
C ARG A 31 -7.67 14.44 5.84
N HIS A 32 -8.90 14.25 5.39
CA HIS A 32 -10.05 13.93 6.25
C HIS A 32 -10.53 12.49 6.09
N LEU A 33 -9.65 11.59 5.63
CA LEU A 33 -9.99 10.21 5.31
C LEU A 33 -10.53 9.46 6.53
N SER A 34 -9.93 9.63 7.71
CA SER A 34 -10.40 8.99 8.96
C SER A 34 -11.86 9.33 9.30
N LEU A 35 -12.25 10.59 9.13
CA LEU A 35 -13.63 11.03 9.32
C LEU A 35 -14.56 10.47 8.24
N LEU A 36 -14.09 10.42 6.98
CA LEU A 36 -14.84 9.86 5.87
C LEU A 36 -15.11 8.37 6.07
N GLN A 37 -14.09 7.59 6.44
CA GLN A 37 -14.20 6.16 6.71
C GLN A 37 -15.22 5.84 7.81
N ARG A 38 -15.20 6.61 8.91
CA ARG A 38 -16.20 6.46 9.99
C ARG A 38 -17.62 6.63 9.47
N LYS A 39 -17.83 7.58 8.55
CA LYS A 39 -19.14 7.86 7.94
C LYS A 39 -19.48 6.95 6.76
N ASP A 40 -18.50 6.23 6.19
CA ASP A 40 -18.67 5.35 5.03
C ASP A 40 -18.99 3.90 5.40
N ARG A 41 -18.90 3.54 6.69
CA ARG A 41 -19.12 2.16 7.19
C ARG A 41 -20.41 1.49 6.68
N LEU A 42 -21.45 2.27 6.40
CA LEU A 42 -22.75 1.76 5.93
C LEU A 42 -23.04 2.07 4.45
N ASP A 43 -22.22 2.92 3.82
CA ASP A 43 -22.55 3.50 2.52
C ASP A 43 -21.68 2.96 1.37
N GLY A 44 -20.46 2.50 1.64
CA GLY A 44 -19.54 1.94 0.63
C GLY A 44 -19.13 2.92 -0.49
N ILE A 45 -19.25 4.22 -0.25
CA ILE A 45 -19.00 5.29 -1.23
C ILE A 45 -17.52 5.40 -1.56
N LEU A 46 -16.62 5.19 -0.59
CA LEU A 46 -15.17 5.26 -0.84
C LEU A 46 -14.75 4.20 -1.87
N ARG A 47 -15.29 2.99 -1.77
CA ARG A 47 -15.03 1.92 -2.74
C ARG A 47 -15.46 2.32 -4.15
N GLY A 48 -16.65 2.93 -4.29
CA GLY A 48 -17.14 3.45 -5.58
C GLY A 48 -16.33 4.64 -6.12
N GLY A 49 -15.67 5.40 -5.24
CA GLY A 49 -14.84 6.55 -5.59
C GLY A 49 -13.42 6.22 -6.05
N LEU A 50 -12.93 4.98 -5.84
CA LEU A 50 -11.56 4.58 -6.18
C LEU A 50 -11.21 4.87 -7.65
N ARG A 51 -12.14 4.59 -8.57
CA ARG A 51 -11.92 4.84 -10.00
C ARG A 51 -11.62 6.32 -10.28
N SER A 52 -12.33 7.22 -9.62
CA SER A 52 -12.10 8.66 -9.77
C SER A 52 -10.76 9.08 -9.17
N VAL A 53 -10.38 8.49 -8.04
CA VAL A 53 -9.09 8.75 -7.42
C VAL A 53 -7.95 8.31 -8.33
N PHE A 54 -8.04 7.11 -8.89
CA PHE A 54 -7.03 6.59 -9.82
C PHE A 54 -6.90 7.47 -11.06
N LEU A 55 -8.01 7.99 -11.60
CA LEU A 55 -7.98 8.87 -12.76
C LEU A 55 -7.34 10.24 -12.46
N VAL A 56 -7.54 10.78 -11.26
CA VAL A 56 -6.84 12.01 -10.84
C VAL A 56 -5.35 11.71 -10.61
N ALA A 57 -5.03 10.62 -9.93
CA ALA A 57 -3.65 10.21 -9.63
C ALA A 57 -2.85 9.90 -10.90
N SER A 58 -3.45 9.27 -11.93
CA SER A 58 -2.75 8.90 -13.18
C SER A 58 -2.26 10.09 -13.99
N HIS A 59 -2.75 11.30 -13.71
CA HIS A 59 -2.37 12.53 -14.40
C HIS A 59 -1.62 13.54 -13.51
N ALA A 60 -1.30 13.14 -12.27
CA ALA A 60 -0.59 13.94 -11.29
C ALA A 60 0.90 14.06 -11.66
N SER A 61 1.49 15.24 -11.42
CA SER A 61 2.95 15.43 -11.40
C SER A 61 3.56 14.88 -10.11
N LEU A 62 4.89 14.84 -10.01
CA LEU A 62 5.54 14.42 -8.76
C LEU A 62 5.18 15.35 -7.58
N SER A 63 5.11 16.67 -7.81
CA SER A 63 4.65 17.64 -6.81
C SER A 63 3.23 17.35 -6.31
N ASP A 64 2.31 17.01 -7.23
CA ASP A 64 0.95 16.63 -6.90
C ASP A 64 0.94 15.34 -6.06
N LEU A 65 1.75 14.33 -6.43
CA LEU A 65 1.88 13.09 -5.66
C LEU A 65 2.42 13.33 -4.25
N VAL A 66 3.43 14.20 -4.09
CA VAL A 66 3.95 14.62 -2.78
C VAL A 66 2.83 15.24 -1.94
N GLN A 67 2.02 16.13 -2.51
CA GLN A 67 0.89 16.74 -1.81
C GLN A 67 -0.16 15.71 -1.39
N LEU A 68 -0.49 14.77 -2.27
CA LEU A 68 -1.47 13.72 -2.02
C LEU A 68 -0.99 12.74 -0.93
N ALA A 69 0.25 12.29 -1.03
CA ALA A 69 0.88 11.42 -0.04
C ALA A 69 0.98 12.11 1.33
N ALA A 70 1.45 13.36 1.39
CA ALA A 70 1.47 14.13 2.64
C ALA A 70 0.07 14.26 3.25
N SER A 71 -0.96 14.52 2.43
CA SER A 71 -2.34 14.62 2.91
C SER A 71 -2.89 13.30 3.43
N LEU A 72 -2.54 12.18 2.80
CA LEU A 72 -2.89 10.84 3.27
C LEU A 72 -2.24 10.53 4.62
N MET A 73 -0.95 10.86 4.78
CA MET A 73 -0.16 10.61 5.97
C MET A 73 -0.57 11.44 7.20
N MET A 74 -1.42 12.45 7.04
CA MET A 74 -2.05 13.17 8.16
C MET A 74 -3.07 12.33 8.94
N ASN A 75 -3.39 11.12 8.49
CA ASN A 75 -4.35 10.24 9.15
C ASN A 75 -3.67 9.27 10.12
N PRO A 76 -4.36 8.86 11.19
CA PRO A 76 -3.83 7.88 12.12
C PRO A 76 -3.65 6.52 11.43
N VAL A 77 -2.66 5.74 11.88
CA VAL A 77 -2.29 4.42 11.30
C VAL A 77 -3.50 3.49 11.06
N PRO A 78 -4.49 3.36 11.97
CA PRO A 78 -5.66 2.52 11.71
C PRO A 78 -6.49 2.94 10.50
N SER A 79 -6.47 4.23 10.12
CA SER A 79 -7.12 4.72 8.90
C SER A 79 -6.34 4.36 7.63
N LEU A 80 -5.03 4.20 7.73
CA LEU A 80 -4.15 3.79 6.63
C LEU A 80 -4.22 2.29 6.36
N ALA A 81 -4.58 1.49 7.36
CA ALA A 81 -4.88 0.06 7.23
C ALA A 81 -6.14 -0.23 6.38
N ASN A 82 -6.98 0.77 6.13
CA ASN A 82 -8.23 0.56 5.40
C ASN A 82 -7.96 0.21 3.92
N PRO A 83 -8.72 -0.72 3.32
CA PRO A 83 -8.53 -1.11 1.92
C PRO A 83 -8.52 0.06 0.93
N PHE A 84 -9.35 1.09 1.15
CA PHE A 84 -9.33 2.29 0.30
C PHE A 84 -7.99 3.02 0.39
N ALA A 85 -7.46 3.21 1.60
CA ALA A 85 -6.19 3.91 1.82
C ALA A 85 -5.04 3.14 1.16
N VAL A 86 -4.96 1.82 1.37
CA VAL A 86 -3.95 0.95 0.75
C VAL A 86 -3.98 1.07 -0.77
N ARG A 87 -5.15 1.00 -1.39
CA ARG A 87 -5.32 1.17 -2.85
C ARG A 87 -4.85 2.55 -3.33
N VAL A 88 -5.17 3.61 -2.59
CA VAL A 88 -4.71 4.96 -2.93
C VAL A 88 -3.19 5.05 -2.83
N THR A 89 -2.59 4.57 -1.74
CA THR A 89 -1.12 4.52 -1.57
C THR A 89 -0.45 3.86 -2.76
N CYS A 90 -0.92 2.67 -3.16
CA CYS A 90 -0.36 1.94 -4.28
C CYS A 90 -0.55 2.67 -5.62
N SER A 91 -1.68 3.34 -5.84
CA SER A 91 -1.90 4.14 -7.05
C SER A 91 -0.97 5.35 -7.14
N LEU A 92 -0.67 6.01 -6.01
CA LEU A 92 0.30 7.11 -5.98
C LEU A 92 1.70 6.60 -6.32
N ILE A 93 2.10 5.47 -5.75
CA ILE A 93 3.40 4.83 -5.99
C ILE A 93 3.53 4.35 -7.44
N GLU A 94 2.47 3.76 -8.00
CA GLU A 94 2.43 3.35 -9.40
C GLU A 94 2.62 4.55 -10.35
N ARG A 95 1.97 5.68 -10.09
CA ARG A 95 2.19 6.89 -10.90
C ARG A 95 3.60 7.43 -10.72
N ALA A 96 4.12 7.47 -9.49
CA ALA A 96 5.49 7.92 -9.25
C ALA A 96 6.48 7.04 -10.05
N GLU A 97 6.32 5.73 -10.00
CA GLU A 97 7.13 4.79 -10.78
C GLU A 97 7.12 5.12 -12.27
N GLN A 98 5.95 5.42 -12.85
CA GLN A 98 5.85 5.84 -14.25
C GLN A 98 6.61 7.15 -14.51
N ILE A 99 6.49 8.15 -13.63
CA ILE A 99 7.21 9.42 -13.77
C ILE A 99 8.72 9.18 -13.78
N PHE A 100 9.26 8.39 -12.85
CA PHE A 100 10.70 8.12 -12.81
C PHE A 100 11.17 7.26 -14.01
N LEU A 101 10.31 6.43 -14.60
CA LEU A 101 10.61 5.71 -15.85
C LEU A 101 10.58 6.63 -17.08
N GLU A 102 9.67 7.61 -17.11
CA GLU A 102 9.48 8.56 -18.21
C GLU A 102 10.53 9.68 -18.20
N GLU A 103 10.82 10.23 -17.01
CA GLU A 103 11.62 11.44 -16.81
C GLU A 103 13.05 11.15 -16.37
N GLY A 104 13.34 9.96 -15.83
CA GLY A 104 14.68 9.58 -15.35
C GLY A 104 15.25 10.60 -14.35
N ASP A 105 16.46 11.10 -14.64
CA ASP A 105 17.18 12.08 -13.80
C ASP A 105 16.68 13.53 -13.99
N SER A 106 15.70 13.79 -14.85
CA SER A 106 15.19 15.15 -15.08
C SER A 106 14.22 15.65 -13.99
N VAL A 107 13.84 14.76 -13.07
CA VAL A 107 13.01 15.08 -11.91
C VAL A 107 13.77 16.03 -10.97
N SER A 108 13.07 17.05 -10.45
CA SER A 108 13.67 17.97 -9.47
C SER A 108 14.18 17.22 -8.23
N ASN A 109 15.46 17.39 -7.90
CA ASN A 109 16.09 16.79 -6.71
C ASN A 109 15.34 17.10 -5.41
N GLU A 110 14.71 18.28 -5.31
CA GLU A 110 13.93 18.65 -4.12
C GLU A 110 12.62 17.85 -4.03
N GLU A 111 11.91 17.70 -5.15
CA GLU A 111 10.66 16.95 -5.21
C GLU A 111 10.92 15.46 -5.00
N GLN A 112 11.98 14.92 -5.59
CA GLN A 112 12.43 13.54 -5.37
C GLN A 112 12.73 13.31 -3.88
N ARG A 113 13.47 14.19 -3.21
CA ARG A 113 13.76 14.05 -1.78
C ARG A 113 12.50 14.06 -0.91
N LYS A 114 11.55 14.94 -1.21
CA LYS A 114 10.25 14.98 -0.51
C LYS A 114 9.46 13.70 -0.73
N TRP A 115 9.43 13.22 -1.98
CA TRP A 115 8.77 11.98 -2.33
C TRP A 115 9.40 10.78 -1.62
N THR A 116 10.72 10.60 -1.67
CA THR A 116 11.42 9.48 -1.02
C THR A 116 11.16 9.44 0.48
N LYS A 117 11.11 10.60 1.15
CA LYS A 117 10.74 10.67 2.58
C LYS A 117 9.32 10.13 2.81
N LEU A 118 8.33 10.62 2.07
CA LEU A 118 6.94 10.17 2.19
C LEU A 118 6.77 8.71 1.78
N LEU A 119 7.51 8.25 0.78
CA LEU A 119 7.54 6.86 0.34
C LEU A 119 8.04 5.95 1.46
N SER A 120 9.12 6.33 2.16
CA SER A 120 9.61 5.58 3.32
C SER A 120 8.52 5.43 4.38
N GLU A 121 7.86 6.54 4.76
CA GLU A 121 6.81 6.50 5.78
C GLU A 121 5.60 5.66 5.34
N MET A 122 5.19 5.76 4.07
CA MET A 122 4.12 4.92 3.51
C MET A 122 4.52 3.44 3.44
N ALA A 123 5.77 3.14 3.09
CA ALA A 123 6.30 1.79 3.02
C ALA A 123 6.39 1.15 4.41
N ASP A 124 6.84 1.90 5.42
CA ASP A 124 6.88 1.46 6.81
C ASP A 124 5.46 1.18 7.33
N HIS A 125 4.47 1.99 6.95
CA HIS A 125 3.08 1.69 7.26
C HIS A 125 2.57 0.41 6.60
N LEU A 126 2.85 0.20 5.30
CA LEU A 126 2.48 -1.05 4.62
C LEU A 126 3.18 -2.25 5.26
N TRP A 127 4.45 -2.10 5.63
CA TRP A 127 5.23 -3.11 6.34
C TRP A 127 4.54 -3.49 7.65
N LEU A 128 4.16 -2.53 8.48
CA LEU A 128 3.45 -2.79 9.74
C LEU A 128 2.14 -3.57 9.57
N LEU A 129 1.47 -3.47 8.41
CA LEU A 129 0.24 -4.23 8.14
C LEU A 129 0.51 -5.70 7.82
N VAL A 130 1.72 -6.03 7.41
CA VAL A 130 2.10 -7.36 6.91
C VAL A 130 3.26 -7.96 7.69
N THR A 131 3.58 -7.42 8.86
CA THR A 131 4.68 -7.89 9.71
C THR A 131 4.13 -8.56 10.95
N SER A 132 4.63 -9.75 11.26
CA SER A 132 4.31 -10.48 12.48
C SER A 132 5.04 -9.86 13.69
N PRO A 133 4.65 -10.20 14.94
CA PRO A 133 5.36 -9.76 16.14
C PRO A 133 6.86 -10.09 16.15
N GLU A 134 7.26 -11.15 15.44
CA GLU A 134 8.64 -11.61 15.29
C GLU A 134 9.44 -10.80 14.24
N GLY A 135 8.82 -9.79 13.62
CA GLY A 135 9.48 -8.94 12.61
C GLY A 135 9.60 -9.59 11.23
N GLN A 136 8.91 -10.70 10.99
CA GLN A 136 8.88 -11.41 9.71
C GLN A 136 7.63 -11.02 8.91
N VAL A 137 7.66 -11.28 7.59
CA VAL A 137 6.47 -11.06 6.76
C VAL A 137 5.41 -12.09 7.10
N ASP A 138 4.25 -11.62 7.53
CA ASP A 138 3.03 -12.39 7.57
C ASP A 138 2.46 -12.48 6.15
N GLU A 139 2.73 -13.61 5.50
CA GLU A 139 2.27 -13.91 4.14
C GLU A 139 0.74 -13.95 4.03
N GLU A 140 0.02 -14.29 5.10
CA GLU A 140 -1.45 -14.27 5.10
C GLU A 140 -1.96 -12.82 5.09
N ALA A 141 -1.38 -11.98 5.96
CA ALA A 141 -1.68 -10.55 5.97
C ALA A 141 -1.31 -9.88 4.64
N LEU A 142 -0.15 -10.20 4.07
CA LEU A 142 0.28 -9.70 2.76
C LEU A 142 -0.69 -10.10 1.64
N ASN A 143 -1.17 -11.34 1.66
CA ASN A 143 -2.11 -11.83 0.67
C ASN A 143 -3.54 -11.31 0.86
N SER A 144 -3.89 -10.88 2.07
CA SER A 144 -5.15 -10.21 2.36
C SER A 144 -5.21 -8.76 1.87
N LEU A 145 -4.05 -8.12 1.60
CA LEU A 145 -4.03 -6.76 1.08
C LEU A 145 -4.72 -6.70 -0.29
N PRO A 146 -5.53 -5.66 -0.57
CA PRO A 146 -6.33 -5.55 -1.80
C PRO A 146 -5.50 -5.19 -3.05
N LEU A 147 -4.28 -5.68 -3.16
CA LEU A 147 -3.31 -5.34 -4.21
C LEU A 147 -3.50 -6.21 -5.45
N LEU A 148 -3.49 -5.57 -6.62
CA LEU A 148 -3.37 -6.25 -7.90
C LEU A 148 -1.91 -6.69 -8.14
N THR A 149 -1.71 -7.73 -8.94
CA THR A 149 -0.35 -8.23 -9.28
C THR A 149 0.56 -7.14 -9.84
N ARG A 150 0.01 -6.25 -10.68
CA ARG A 150 0.72 -5.08 -11.21
C ARG A 150 1.12 -4.11 -10.11
N GLU A 151 0.21 -3.80 -9.18
CA GLU A 151 0.47 -2.89 -8.06
C GLU A 151 1.58 -3.44 -7.16
N ARG A 152 1.61 -4.77 -6.91
CA ARG A 152 2.69 -5.45 -6.17
C ARG A 152 4.06 -5.28 -6.85
N HIS A 153 4.11 -5.52 -8.16
CA HIS A 153 5.34 -5.36 -8.95
C HIS A 153 5.85 -3.91 -8.96
N CYS A 154 4.95 -2.95 -9.21
CA CYS A 154 5.31 -1.53 -9.20
C CYS A 154 5.84 -1.11 -7.83
N LEU A 155 5.16 -1.52 -6.75
CA LEU A 155 5.58 -1.22 -5.38
C LEU A 155 6.96 -1.83 -5.09
N SER A 156 7.17 -3.11 -5.39
CA SER A 156 8.46 -3.77 -5.22
C SER A 156 9.60 -3.07 -5.97
N SER A 157 9.40 -2.76 -7.26
CA SER A 157 10.39 -2.05 -8.09
C SER A 157 10.71 -0.68 -7.53
N HIS A 158 9.68 0.07 -7.11
CA HIS A 158 9.85 1.42 -6.61
C HIS A 158 10.59 1.45 -5.27
N LEU A 159 10.26 0.53 -4.37
CA LEU A 159 10.98 0.37 -3.09
C LEU A 159 12.45 0.00 -3.33
N ARG A 160 12.73 -0.91 -4.27
CA ARG A 160 14.11 -1.27 -4.65
C ARG A 160 14.87 -0.08 -5.25
N ARG A 161 14.23 0.75 -6.10
CA ARG A 161 14.86 1.95 -6.69
C ARG A 161 15.41 2.89 -5.62
N PHE A 162 14.69 3.06 -4.51
CA PHE A 162 15.09 3.94 -3.41
C PHE A 162 15.76 3.21 -2.25
N ALA A 163 16.04 1.92 -2.38
CA ALA A 163 16.59 1.07 -1.32
C ALA A 163 15.80 1.13 0.01
N LEU A 164 14.46 1.16 -0.10
CA LEU A 164 13.54 1.24 1.04
C LEU A 164 12.93 -0.13 1.36
N THR A 165 12.77 -0.44 2.65
CA THR A 165 12.06 -1.61 3.19
C THR A 165 12.31 -2.90 2.37
N PRO A 166 13.56 -3.41 2.31
CA PRO A 166 13.96 -4.47 1.36
C PRO A 166 13.18 -5.77 1.55
N ASN A 167 12.80 -6.11 2.77
CA ASN A 167 11.99 -7.29 3.07
C ASN A 167 10.58 -7.21 2.46
N LEU A 168 9.96 -6.02 2.50
CA LEU A 168 8.67 -5.78 1.87
C LEU A 168 8.78 -5.88 0.36
N ALA A 169 9.81 -5.25 -0.20
CA ALA A 169 10.06 -5.26 -1.64
C ALA A 169 10.28 -6.69 -2.16
N GLU A 170 11.01 -7.51 -1.40
CA GLU A 170 11.24 -8.92 -1.70
C GLU A 170 9.95 -9.73 -1.64
N ALA A 171 9.19 -9.63 -0.55
CA ALA A 171 7.95 -10.37 -0.39
C ALA A 171 6.91 -10.02 -1.47
N LEU A 172 6.82 -8.74 -1.87
CA LEU A 172 5.94 -8.28 -2.94
C LEU A 172 6.35 -8.77 -4.34
N SER A 173 7.62 -9.12 -4.54
CA SER A 173 8.12 -9.62 -5.82
C SER A 173 7.81 -11.10 -6.06
N ARG A 174 7.51 -11.86 -5.00
CA ARG A 174 7.16 -13.27 -5.08
C ARG A 174 5.74 -13.41 -5.61
N SER A 175 5.51 -14.35 -6.54
CA SER A 175 4.16 -14.64 -6.99
C SER A 175 3.36 -15.34 -5.87
N PRO A 176 2.02 -15.21 -5.82
CA PRO A 176 1.20 -15.92 -4.84
C PRO A 176 1.39 -17.45 -4.88
N GLN A 177 1.74 -18.01 -6.05
CA GLN A 177 2.02 -19.44 -6.22
C GLN A 177 3.39 -19.85 -5.63
N GLU A 178 4.41 -19.01 -5.79
CA GLU A 178 5.73 -19.23 -5.18
C GLU A 178 5.68 -19.07 -3.65
N GLN A 179 4.84 -18.16 -3.14
CA GLN A 179 4.60 -17.98 -1.71
C GLN A 179 3.98 -19.23 -1.07
N GLN A 180 2.99 -19.85 -1.71
CA GLN A 180 2.38 -21.11 -1.24
C GLN A 180 3.37 -22.28 -1.22
N HIS A 181 4.22 -22.41 -2.24
CA HIS A 181 5.25 -23.44 -2.29
C HIS A 181 6.33 -23.25 -1.21
N HIS A 182 6.74 -22.00 -0.95
CA HIS A 182 7.71 -21.70 0.10
C HIS A 182 7.16 -22.03 1.50
N GLN A 183 5.88 -21.70 1.75
CA GLN A 183 5.23 -22.01 3.03
C GLN A 183 5.03 -23.52 3.23
N GLN A 184 4.71 -24.27 2.16
CA GLN A 184 4.67 -25.74 2.22
C GLN A 184 6.04 -26.36 2.48
N GLN A 185 7.11 -25.82 1.89
CA GLN A 185 8.48 -26.28 2.17
C GLN A 185 8.90 -26.02 3.62
N LEU A 186 8.58 -24.84 4.17
CA LEU A 186 8.88 -24.51 5.56
C LEU A 186 8.11 -25.41 6.54
N GLN A 187 6.85 -25.72 6.26
CA GLN A 187 6.07 -26.68 7.06
C GLN A 187 6.62 -28.10 6.98
N GLN A 188 7.05 -28.56 5.80
CA GLN A 188 7.69 -29.88 5.66
C GLN A 188 9.02 -29.96 6.41
N GLN A 189 9.83 -28.91 6.40
CA GLN A 189 11.09 -28.87 7.16
C GLN A 189 10.85 -28.86 8.68
N GLN A 190 9.83 -28.16 9.17
CA GLN A 190 9.48 -28.18 10.59
C GLN A 190 8.94 -29.55 11.04
N GLN A 191 8.16 -30.24 10.20
CA GLN A 191 7.69 -31.60 10.49
C GLN A 191 8.83 -32.62 10.53
N GLN A 192 9.85 -32.47 9.66
CA GLN A 192 11.04 -33.32 9.70
C GLN A 192 11.92 -33.05 10.94
N HIS A 193 11.97 -31.81 11.43
CA HIS A 193 12.72 -31.47 12.64
C HIS A 193 12.04 -31.98 13.92
N ASN A 194 10.71 -31.97 13.98
CA ASN A 194 9.94 -32.51 15.11
C ASN A 194 9.83 -34.05 15.11
N GLY A 195 10.11 -34.71 13.98
CA GLY A 195 10.07 -36.17 13.85
C GLY A 195 11.30 -36.92 14.37
N PHE A 196 12.36 -36.21 14.80
CA PHE A 196 13.61 -36.81 15.30
C PHE A 196 13.76 -36.78 16.83
N GLY A 197 12.77 -36.25 17.55
CA GLY A 197 12.85 -36.01 19.00
C GLY A 197 12.32 -37.12 19.91
N ASP A 198 11.84 -38.26 19.39
CA ASP A 198 11.12 -39.25 20.22
C ASP A 198 11.62 -40.70 20.03
N ILE A 199 12.94 -40.88 19.99
CA ILE A 199 13.55 -42.20 20.18
C ILE A 199 14.54 -42.11 21.34
N GLY A 200 14.03 -42.31 22.56
CA GLY A 200 14.88 -42.78 23.64
C GLY A 200 14.41 -42.47 25.04
N VAL A 201 13.38 -43.17 25.55
CA VAL A 201 13.39 -43.71 26.93
C VAL A 201 12.48 -44.96 27.00
N ALA A 202 13.02 -46.14 26.73
CA ALA A 202 12.44 -47.41 27.18
C ALA A 202 13.52 -48.50 27.23
N ALA A 203 14.53 -48.28 28.07
CA ALA A 203 15.37 -49.36 28.58
C ALA A 203 15.70 -49.02 30.03
N LEU A 204 15.08 -49.76 30.96
CA LEU A 204 15.47 -50.09 32.34
C LEU A 204 14.20 -50.22 33.19
N GLY A 205 13.83 -51.47 33.46
CA GLY A 205 12.70 -51.89 34.28
C GLY A 205 12.39 -53.36 34.04
#